data_AF-A0A946YG35-F1
#
_entry.id   AF-A0A946YG35-F1
#
_cell.length_a   1.000
_cell.length_b   1.000
_cell.length_c   1.000
_cell.angle_alpha   90.00
_cell.angle_beta   90.00
_cell.angle_gamma   90.00
#
_symmetry.space_group_name_H-M   'P 1'
#
loop_
_entity.id
_entity.type
_entity.pdbx_description
1 polymer ?
#
loop_
_entity_poly.entity_id
_entity_poly.type
_entity_poly.pdbx_seq_one_letter_code
_entity_poly.pdbx_strand_id
1 'polypeptide(L)'
;MLVKQESLQNYFHDCLYNSLHKHNVQATDYTIIYLANLLINFTRTENFIDANEGRSPLKPLAIHYSEALNSTTDHERNIALRRLGDIALFICGLFSESLKTKAVDVDYYAAMGGTAYGHLSESQNI
;
A
#
# COMPACT_ATOMS: atom_id res chain seq x y z
N MET A 1 14.25 -16.13 31.40
CA MET A 1 13.85 -14.95 30.62
C MET A 1 13.14 -15.45 29.37
N LEU A 2 11.80 -15.43 29.36
CA LEU A 2 11.00 -15.86 28.21
C LEU A 2 10.92 -14.69 27.24
N VAL A 3 11.66 -14.75 26.14
CA VAL A 3 11.45 -13.84 25.01
C VAL A 3 10.11 -14.25 24.40
N LYS A 4 9.09 -13.41 24.56
CA LYS A 4 7.83 -13.55 23.84
C LYS A 4 8.18 -13.48 22.35
N GLN A 5 8.05 -14.58 21.64
CA GLN A 5 8.22 -14.59 20.19
C GLN A 5 6.94 -13.97 19.62
N GLU A 6 6.88 -12.63 19.59
CA GLU A 6 5.74 -11.92 19.02
C GLU A 6 5.70 -12.17 17.52
N SER A 7 4.52 -12.49 17.00
CA SER A 7 4.33 -12.57 15.56
C SER A 7 4.61 -11.19 14.97
N LEU A 8 5.21 -11.16 13.76
CA LEU A 8 5.45 -9.91 13.03
C LEU A 8 4.15 -9.09 12.85
N GLN A 9 3.01 -9.79 12.78
CA GLN A 9 1.69 -9.19 12.74
C GLN A 9 1.34 -8.39 14.01
N ASN A 10 1.56 -8.97 15.19
CA ASN A 10 1.29 -8.28 16.45
C ASN A 10 2.22 -7.07 16.61
N TYR A 11 3.49 -7.23 16.24
CA TYR A 11 4.45 -6.14 16.24
C TYR A 11 3.99 -4.95 15.39
N PHE A 12 3.65 -5.17 14.11
CA PHE A 12 3.19 -4.08 13.25
C PHE A 12 1.86 -3.49 13.71
N HIS A 13 0.94 -4.33 14.19
CA HIS A 13 -0.33 -3.85 14.74
C HIS A 13 -0.10 -2.88 15.90
N ASP A 14 0.72 -3.26 16.88
CA ASP A 14 1.00 -2.43 18.06
C ASP A 14 1.76 -1.15 17.69
N CYS A 15 2.72 -1.23 16.76
CA CYS A 15 3.39 -0.05 16.23
C CYS A 15 2.41 0.92 15.55
N LEU A 16 1.51 0.42 14.70
CA LEU A 16 0.52 1.23 13.99
C LEU A 16 -0.48 1.85 14.97
N TYR A 17 -1.02 1.06 15.88
CA TYR A 17 -1.98 1.51 16.90
C TYR A 17 -1.39 2.67 17.72
N ASN A 18 -0.19 2.48 18.27
CA ASN A 18 0.48 3.49 19.08
C ASN A 18 0.81 4.76 18.28
N SER A 19 1.24 4.62 17.02
CA SER A 19 1.58 5.75 16.14
C SER A 19 0.34 6.58 15.78
N LEU A 20 -0.74 5.92 15.36
CA LEU A 20 -2.01 6.58 15.00
C LEU A 20 -2.58 7.35 16.19
N HIS A 21 -2.58 6.73 17.38
CA HIS A 21 -3.02 7.38 18.61
C HIS A 21 -2.13 8.58 18.98
N LYS A 22 -0.80 8.43 18.89
CA LYS A 22 0.16 9.53 19.16
C LYS A 22 -0.04 10.72 18.23
N HIS A 23 -0.41 10.48 16.97
CA HIS A 23 -0.61 11.50 15.96
C HIS A 23 -2.06 11.95 15.79
N ASN A 24 -2.99 11.47 16.64
CA ASN A 24 -4.43 11.78 16.58
C ASN A 24 -5.07 11.47 15.22
N VAL A 25 -4.60 10.44 14.53
CA VAL A 25 -5.18 9.97 13.27
C VAL A 25 -6.28 8.97 13.58
N GLN A 26 -7.50 9.26 13.14
CA GLN A 26 -8.64 8.38 13.31
C GLN A 26 -8.57 7.21 12.32
N ALA A 27 -8.56 5.99 12.82
CA ALA A 27 -8.60 4.76 12.03
C ALA A 27 -9.43 3.71 12.77
N THR A 28 -10.18 2.90 12.04
CA THR A 28 -10.90 1.76 12.63
C THR A 28 -9.93 0.63 12.95
N ASP A 29 -10.29 -0.28 13.86
CA ASP A 29 -9.49 -1.48 14.14
C ASP A 29 -9.26 -2.31 12.87
N TYR A 30 -10.27 -2.40 11.99
CA TYR A 30 -10.14 -3.05 10.68
C TYR A 30 -9.07 -2.39 9.81
N THR A 31 -8.98 -1.06 9.81
CA THR A 31 -7.93 -0.32 9.09
C THR A 31 -6.55 -0.65 9.65
N ILE A 32 -6.40 -0.72 10.97
CA ILE A 32 -5.11 -1.04 11.60
C ILE A 32 -4.66 -2.47 11.25
N ILE A 33 -5.59 -3.43 11.33
CA ILE A 33 -5.33 -4.83 10.94
C ILE A 33 -4.97 -4.90 9.45
N TYR A 34 -5.68 -4.17 8.60
CA TYR A 34 -5.39 -4.08 7.17
C TYR A 34 -3.96 -3.59 6.91
N LEU A 35 -3.58 -2.48 7.54
CA LEU A 35 -2.25 -1.89 7.38
C LEU A 35 -1.15 -2.81 7.90
N ALA A 36 -1.38 -3.50 9.02
CA ALA A 36 -0.43 -4.50 9.52
C ALA A 36 -0.23 -5.63 8.50
N ASN A 37 -1.31 -6.16 7.93
CA ASN A 37 -1.23 -7.18 6.88
C ASN A 37 -0.57 -6.66 5.60
N LEU A 38 -0.82 -5.41 5.22
CA LEU A 38 -0.17 -4.75 4.09
C LEU A 38 1.35 -4.70 4.28
N LEU A 39 1.81 -4.27 5.46
CA LEU A 39 3.25 -4.22 5.78
C LEU A 39 3.87 -5.63 5.75
N ILE A 40 3.18 -6.64 6.29
CA ILE A 40 3.63 -8.03 6.23
C ILE A 40 3.74 -8.51 4.79
N ASN A 41 2.72 -8.25 3.96
CA ASN A 41 2.71 -8.69 2.57
C ASN A 41 3.92 -8.11 1.83
N PHE A 42 4.22 -6.84 2.03
CA PHE A 42 5.37 -6.19 1.40
C PHE A 42 6.73 -6.50 2.04
N THR A 43 6.80 -7.37 3.05
CA THR A 43 8.11 -7.95 3.45
C THR A 43 8.65 -8.93 2.41
N ARG A 44 7.81 -9.43 1.51
CA ARG A 44 8.19 -10.38 0.47
C ARG A 44 8.45 -9.67 -0.85
N THR A 45 9.68 -9.75 -1.35
CA THR A 45 10.14 -9.08 -2.58
C THR A 45 9.33 -9.50 -3.82
N GLU A 46 8.76 -10.70 -3.83
CA GLU A 46 7.87 -11.20 -4.89
C GLU A 46 6.62 -10.33 -5.12
N ASN A 47 6.20 -9.54 -4.12
CA ASN A 47 5.08 -8.63 -4.25
C ASN A 47 5.44 -7.30 -4.96
N PHE A 48 6.73 -7.06 -5.22
CA PHE A 48 7.26 -5.89 -5.93
C PHE A 48 7.78 -6.17 -7.33
N ILE A 49 8.20 -7.42 -7.59
CA ILE A 49 8.87 -7.78 -8.84
C ILE A 49 7.81 -8.29 -9.82
N ASP A 50 7.66 -7.59 -10.94
CA ASP A 50 6.97 -8.15 -12.09
C ASP A 50 7.89 -9.20 -12.72
N ALA A 51 7.54 -10.48 -12.58
CA ALA A 51 8.42 -11.61 -12.93
C ALA A 51 8.81 -11.67 -14.42
N ASN A 52 8.12 -10.90 -15.27
CA ASN A 52 8.26 -10.92 -16.73
C ASN A 52 9.29 -9.91 -17.27
N GLU A 53 9.74 -8.94 -16.47
CA GLU A 53 10.68 -7.92 -16.94
C GLU A 53 12.00 -8.03 -16.19
N GLY A 54 12.94 -8.77 -16.79
CA GLY A 54 14.29 -8.95 -16.28
C GLY A 54 14.90 -7.63 -15.79
N ARG A 55 14.91 -7.47 -14.46
CA ARG A 55 15.56 -6.39 -13.71
C ARG A 55 14.96 -4.99 -13.85
N SER A 56 13.66 -4.84 -14.09
CA SER A 56 13.04 -3.50 -13.98
C SER A 56 12.62 -3.20 -12.53
N PRO A 57 13.08 -2.08 -11.92
CA PRO A 57 12.67 -1.68 -10.59
C PRO A 57 11.18 -1.29 -10.61
N LEU A 58 10.40 -1.72 -9.62
CA LEU A 58 9.04 -1.24 -9.27
C LEU A 58 8.27 -0.59 -10.44
N LYS A 59 7.36 -1.36 -11.04
CA LYS A 59 6.47 -0.88 -12.09
C LYS A 59 5.83 0.48 -11.74
N PRO A 60 5.86 1.49 -12.64
CA PRO A 60 5.31 2.80 -12.32
C PRO A 60 3.82 2.75 -12.00
N LEU A 61 3.36 3.55 -11.02
CA LEU A 61 1.94 3.59 -10.62
C LEU A 61 1.00 3.95 -11.79
N ALA A 62 1.46 4.74 -12.76
CA ALA A 62 0.68 5.07 -13.95
C ALA A 62 0.38 3.83 -14.81
N ILE A 63 1.31 2.86 -14.88
CA ILE A 63 1.06 1.60 -15.60
C ILE A 63 0.07 0.74 -14.83
N HIS A 64 0.21 0.64 -13.50
CA HIS A 64 -0.80 -0.02 -12.66
C HIS A 64 -2.20 0.59 -12.84
N TYR A 65 -2.29 1.91 -12.95
CA TYR A 65 -3.55 2.59 -13.18
C TYR A 65 -4.13 2.28 -14.56
N SER A 66 -3.28 2.31 -15.61
CA SER A 66 -3.68 1.92 -16.96
C SER A 66 -4.24 0.50 -17.00
N GLU A 67 -3.62 -0.46 -16.30
CA GLU A 67 -4.12 -1.83 -16.20
C GLU A 67 -5.47 -1.92 -15.50
N ALA A 68 -5.68 -1.12 -14.45
CA ALA A 68 -6.97 -1.04 -13.79
C ALA A 68 -8.05 -0.51 -14.74
N LEU A 69 -7.76 0.51 -15.55
CA LEU A 69 -8.69 1.06 -16.54
C LEU A 69 -9.02 0.08 -17.67
N ASN A 70 -8.08 -0.81 -18.02
CA ASN A 70 -8.25 -1.82 -19.06
C ASN A 70 -8.80 -3.16 -18.54
N SER A 71 -9.19 -3.24 -17.26
CA SER A 71 -9.77 -4.45 -16.66
C SER A 71 -11.16 -4.76 -17.26
N THR A 72 -11.47 -6.05 -17.41
CA THR A 72 -12.70 -6.48 -18.11
C THR A 72 -13.92 -6.39 -17.21
N THR A 73 -13.72 -6.54 -15.90
CA THR A 73 -14.79 -6.49 -14.90
C THR A 73 -14.52 -5.44 -13.82
N ASP A 74 -15.59 -4.96 -13.19
CA ASP A 74 -15.49 -4.06 -12.03
C ASP A 74 -14.71 -4.70 -10.87
N HIS A 75 -14.85 -6.02 -10.70
CA HIS A 75 -14.12 -6.77 -9.69
C HIS A 75 -12.61 -6.75 -9.93
N GLU A 76 -12.17 -7.05 -11.16
CA GLU A 76 -10.76 -6.97 -11.55
C GLU A 76 -10.20 -5.55 -11.42
N ARG A 77 -10.97 -4.55 -11.86
CA ARG A 77 -10.60 -3.13 -11.71
C ARG A 77 -10.39 -2.79 -10.24
N ASN A 78 -11.31 -3.21 -9.37
CA ASN A 78 -11.22 -2.93 -7.93
C ASN A 78 -10.00 -3.61 -7.29
N ILE A 79 -9.66 -4.83 -7.69
CA ILE A 79 -8.44 -5.50 -7.23
C ILE A 79 -7.20 -4.72 -7.70
N ALA A 80 -7.16 -4.29 -8.96
CA ALA A 80 -6.03 -3.53 -9.51
C ALA A 80 -5.86 -2.16 -8.83
N LEU A 81 -6.95 -1.42 -8.62
CA LEU A 81 -6.94 -0.14 -7.89
C LEU A 81 -6.48 -0.32 -6.45
N ARG A 82 -6.94 -1.37 -5.75
CA ARG A 82 -6.50 -1.66 -4.39
C ARG A 82 -5.00 -1.92 -4.35
N ARG A 83 -4.49 -2.74 -5.27
CA ARG A 83 -3.05 -3.00 -5.38
C ARG A 83 -2.24 -1.72 -5.62
N LEU A 84 -2.72 -0.83 -6.49
CA LEU A 84 -2.09 0.47 -6.73
C LEU A 84 -2.03 1.30 -5.44
N GLY A 85 -3.16 1.43 -4.74
CA GLY A 85 -3.24 2.13 -3.46
C GLY A 85 -2.28 1.55 -2.41
N ASP A 86 -2.23 0.22 -2.31
CA ASP A 86 -1.39 -0.48 -1.34
C ASP A 86 0.11 -0.25 -1.60
N ILE A 87 0.54 -0.31 -2.87
CA ILE A 87 1.93 -0.01 -3.27
C ILE A 87 2.28 1.45 -2.96
N ALA A 88 1.38 2.37 -3.33
CA ALA A 88 1.58 3.79 -3.08
C ALA A 88 1.74 4.10 -1.59
N LEU A 89 0.86 3.53 -0.75
CA LEU A 89 0.88 3.72 0.70
C LEU A 89 2.16 3.17 1.32
N PHE A 90 2.58 1.98 0.91
CA PHE A 90 3.82 1.37 1.38
C PHE A 90 5.06 2.21 1.02
N ILE A 91 5.16 2.64 -0.23
CA ILE A 91 6.31 3.43 -0.71
C ILE A 91 6.36 4.79 0.01
N CYS A 92 5.23 5.47 0.17
CA CYS A 92 5.17 6.72 0.95
C CYS A 92 5.58 6.50 2.41
N GLY A 93 5.12 5.42 3.03
CA GLY A 93 5.36 5.14 4.45
C GLY A 93 6.81 4.77 4.78
N LEU A 94 7.46 3.96 3.95
CA LEU A 94 8.79 3.40 4.26
C LEU A 94 9.94 4.00 3.45
N PHE A 95 9.67 4.60 2.28
CA PHE A 95 10.71 5.03 1.34
C PHE A 95 10.64 6.52 1.00
N SER A 96 9.84 7.31 1.73
CA SER A 96 9.66 8.76 1.50
C SER A 96 10.98 9.53 1.36
N GLU A 97 12.00 9.21 2.15
CA GLU A 97 13.30 9.88 2.05
C GLU A 97 14.04 9.56 0.74
N SER A 98 14.00 8.30 0.31
CA SER A 98 14.62 7.86 -0.96
C SER A 98 13.88 8.37 -2.20
N LEU A 99 12.64 8.85 -2.05
CA LEU A 99 11.87 9.49 -3.13
C LEU A 99 12.29 10.93 -3.38
N LYS A 100 12.84 11.63 -2.38
CA LYS A 100 13.25 13.05 -2.51
C LYS A 100 14.32 13.29 -3.57
N THR A 101 15.05 12.25 -3.94
CA THR A 101 16.13 12.29 -4.95
C THR A 101 15.68 11.81 -6.33
N LYS A 102 14.41 11.40 -6.49
CA LYS A 102 13.85 10.90 -7.75
C LYS A 102 13.07 11.97 -8.50
N ALA A 103 12.83 11.72 -9.79
CA ALA A 103 12.07 12.63 -10.66
C ALA A 103 10.60 12.80 -10.25
N VAL A 104 10.04 11.82 -9.54
CA VAL A 104 8.72 11.88 -8.91
C VAL A 104 8.88 11.71 -7.41
N ASP A 105 8.28 12.63 -6.64
CA ASP A 105 8.40 12.69 -5.19
C ASP A 105 7.24 11.94 -4.50
N VAL A 106 7.20 12.04 -3.17
CA VAL A 106 6.16 11.41 -2.33
C VAL A 106 4.75 11.89 -2.67
N ASP A 107 4.59 13.11 -3.18
CA ASP A 107 3.28 13.68 -3.47
C ASP A 107 2.64 13.01 -4.68
N TYR A 108 3.45 12.61 -5.68
CA TYR A 108 2.98 11.79 -6.80
C TYR A 108 2.40 10.44 -6.32
N TYR A 109 3.10 9.74 -5.44
CA TYR A 109 2.63 8.46 -4.91
C TYR A 109 1.37 8.66 -4.06
N ALA A 110 1.34 9.68 -3.20
CA ALA A 110 0.18 10.01 -2.38
C ALA A 110 -1.06 10.35 -3.23
N ALA A 111 -0.90 11.16 -4.28
CA ALA A 111 -1.98 11.52 -5.19
C ALA A 111 -2.54 10.32 -5.96
N MET A 112 -1.65 9.48 -6.53
CA MET A 112 -2.05 8.28 -7.26
C MET A 112 -2.74 7.25 -6.35
N GLY A 113 -2.17 6.98 -5.17
CA GLY A 113 -2.74 6.04 -4.21
C GLY A 113 -4.08 6.53 -3.64
N GLY A 114 -4.16 7.81 -3.29
CA GLY A 114 -5.39 8.44 -2.80
C GLY A 114 -6.52 8.38 -3.83
N THR A 115 -6.20 8.66 -5.10
CA THR A 115 -7.17 8.55 -6.20
C THR A 115 -7.68 7.12 -6.35
N ALA A 116 -6.81 6.12 -6.26
CA ALA A 116 -7.22 4.71 -6.37
C ALA A 116 -8.15 4.27 -5.24
N TYR A 117 -7.86 4.61 -3.98
CA TYR A 117 -8.78 4.34 -2.87
C TYR A 117 -10.08 5.16 -2.95
N GLY A 118 -10.02 6.39 -3.48
CA GLY A 118 -11.20 7.21 -3.75
C GLY A 118 -12.19 6.50 -4.68
N HIS A 119 -11.70 6.00 -5.81
CA HIS A 119 -12.53 5.19 -6.73
C HIS A 119 -13.12 3.94 -6.07
N LEU A 120 -12.36 3.26 -5.20
CA LEU A 120 -12.86 2.09 -4.48
C LEU A 120 -14.00 2.44 -3.52
N SER A 121 -13.84 3.54 -2.78
CA SER A 121 -14.87 4.03 -1.86
C SER A 121 -16.16 4.38 -2.60
N GLU A 122 -16.08 4.97 -3.79
CA GLU A 122 -17.25 5.27 -4.62
C GLU A 122 -17.92 4.00 -5.15
N SER A 123 -17.12 3.01 -5.56
CA SER A 123 -17.64 1.74 -6.08
C SER A 123 -18.33 0.85 -5.03
N GLN A 124 -18.04 1.04 -3.74
CA GLN A 124 -18.67 0.31 -2.64
C GLN A 124 -19.99 0.95 -2.15
N ASN A 125 -20.36 2.12 -2.69
CA ASN A 125 -21.59 2.86 -2.32
C ASN A 125 -22.78 2.57 -3.28
N ILE A 126 -22.75 1.47 -4.04
CA ILE A 126 -23.81 1.05 -4.98
C ILE A 126 -24.31 -0.34 -4.59
#